data_AF-A0A6H0SGX0-F1
#
_entry.id   AF-A0A6H0SGX0-F1
#
_cell.length_a   1.000
_cell.length_b   1.000
_cell.length_c   1.000
_cell.angle_alpha   90.00
_cell.angle_beta   90.00
_cell.angle_gamma   90.00
#
_symmetry.space_group_name_H-M   'P 1'
#
loop_
_entity.id
_entity.type
_entity.pdbx_description
1 polymer ?
#
loop_
_entity_poly.entity_id
_entity_poly.type
_entity_poly.pdbx_seq_one_letter_code
_entity_poly.pdbx_strand_id
1 'polypeptide(L)'
;MGKLAENHSVESYLRSLDRLLRHVPVEARRDLVEDIAAHIDEGRERGRNDREILAALGSPQAVAAPYLDDLMQDGNSPRMRTIRRVLGIVALVTGLFAAIVSRSSDSTIVDMAFGPVDLQGLSSNYGYSDIFAAIQLLIFLALALMVAASAVMRPVIARKYSFAAAIVMTIVVIFCGTGLGMFFVPSMVTAWMLAGANNLKLSQDRRAKRSRTIQLIGAAALLIPVLFVLGGLATGAVEGGGAYAYAAVGLLCGVGFLLRYRVALWATSVVGAGLAALSIIDQGMLMAAFWLGGITYFYFGLYGLLWFEKRNAAG
;
A
#
# COMPACT_ATOMS: atom_id res chain seq x y z
N MET A 1 -18.17 -52.20 -6.09
CA MET A 1 -17.39 -51.45 -5.06
C MET A 1 -15.91 -51.66 -5.32
N GLY A 2 -15.30 -50.86 -6.20
CA GLY A 2 -13.89 -51.02 -6.57
C GLY A 2 -13.26 -49.69 -6.95
N LYS A 3 -12.76 -48.96 -5.95
CA LYS A 3 -11.72 -47.93 -6.11
C LYS A 3 -10.71 -48.17 -5.00
N LEU A 4 -9.94 -49.24 -5.16
CA LEU A 4 -8.83 -49.60 -4.29
C LEU A 4 -7.57 -48.87 -4.76
N ALA A 5 -7.01 -48.10 -3.84
CA ALA A 5 -5.59 -47.79 -3.70
C ALA A 5 -4.88 -47.13 -4.90
N GLU A 6 -5.00 -45.81 -5.01
CA GLU A 6 -3.87 -45.02 -5.52
C GLU A 6 -2.67 -45.26 -4.59
N ASN A 7 -1.65 -45.95 -5.09
CA ASN A 7 -0.32 -46.01 -4.48
C ASN A 7 0.21 -44.57 -4.37
N HIS A 8 -0.10 -43.90 -3.27
CA HIS A 8 0.53 -42.64 -2.92
C HIS A 8 1.96 -42.98 -2.50
N SER A 9 2.92 -42.78 -3.41
CA SER A 9 4.31 -42.66 -2.96
C SER A 9 4.40 -41.49 -1.99
N VAL A 10 5.25 -41.60 -0.96
CA VAL A 10 5.52 -40.51 -0.01
C VAL A 10 5.82 -39.20 -0.75
N GLU A 11 6.53 -39.28 -1.87
CA GLU A 11 6.82 -38.11 -2.69
C GLU A 11 5.57 -37.49 -3.35
N SER A 12 4.62 -38.31 -3.82
CA SER A 12 3.33 -37.82 -4.32
C SER A 12 2.53 -37.14 -3.20
N TYR A 13 2.59 -37.70 -1.99
CA TYR A 13 1.94 -37.12 -0.81
C TYR A 13 2.51 -35.74 -0.48
N LEU A 14 3.84 -35.62 -0.31
CA LEU A 14 4.51 -34.37 0.02
C LEU A 14 4.32 -33.31 -1.08
N ARG A 15 4.36 -33.71 -2.36
CA ARG A 15 4.09 -32.82 -3.49
C ARG A 15 2.64 -32.31 -3.50
N SER A 16 1.70 -33.15 -3.09
CA SER A 16 0.29 -32.76 -2.96
C SER A 16 0.09 -31.81 -1.79
N LEU A 17 0.75 -32.06 -0.66
CA LEU A 17 0.75 -31.19 0.51
C LEU A 17 1.34 -29.81 0.20
N ASP A 18 2.53 -29.75 -0.43
CA ASP A 18 3.15 -28.50 -0.87
C ASP A 18 2.23 -27.69 -1.81
N ARG A 19 1.56 -28.38 -2.75
CA ARG A 19 0.60 -27.74 -3.66
C ARG A 19 -0.61 -27.16 -2.93
N LEU A 20 -1.13 -27.83 -1.91
CA LEU A 20 -2.25 -27.34 -1.08
C LEU A 20 -1.82 -26.12 -0.28
N LEU A 21 -0.61 -26.14 0.28
CA LEU A 21 -0.04 -25.08 1.10
C LEU A 21 0.52 -23.90 0.28
N ARG A 22 0.33 -23.86 -1.05
CA ARG A 22 0.88 -22.79 -1.92
C ARG A 22 0.52 -21.35 -1.51
N HIS A 23 -0.52 -21.17 -0.69
CA HIS A 23 -0.97 -19.87 -0.18
C HIS A 23 -0.39 -19.52 1.18
N VAL A 24 0.17 -20.48 1.89
CA VAL A 24 0.93 -20.30 3.14
C VAL A 24 2.28 -19.61 2.82
N PRO A 25 2.83 -18.79 3.74
CA PRO A 25 4.19 -18.27 3.62
C PRO A 25 5.20 -19.36 3.24
N VAL A 26 6.19 -19.03 2.40
CA VAL A 26 7.09 -20.02 1.80
C VAL A 26 7.91 -20.74 2.87
N GLU A 27 8.39 -20.01 3.88
CA GLU A 27 9.12 -20.57 5.01
C GLU A 27 8.25 -21.53 5.81
N ALA A 28 7.10 -21.07 6.30
CA ALA A 28 6.19 -21.93 7.07
C ALA A 28 5.73 -23.16 6.27
N ARG A 29 5.54 -23.02 4.95
CA ARG A 29 5.25 -24.18 4.08
C ARG A 29 6.43 -25.15 4.03
N ARG A 30 7.64 -24.63 3.84
CA ARG A 30 8.85 -25.44 3.76
C ARG A 30 9.11 -26.16 5.08
N ASP A 31 9.04 -25.44 6.19
CA ASP A 31 9.21 -25.98 7.54
C ASP A 31 8.18 -27.09 7.79
N LEU A 32 6.90 -26.85 7.46
CA LEU A 32 5.85 -27.87 7.61
C LEU A 32 6.08 -29.11 6.72
N VAL A 33 6.51 -28.92 5.47
CA VAL A 33 6.80 -30.05 4.57
C VAL A 33 8.03 -30.82 5.05
N GLU A 34 9.06 -30.14 5.55
CA GLU A 34 10.26 -30.74 6.16
C GLU A 34 9.90 -31.52 7.44
N ASP A 35 9.05 -30.96 8.31
CA ASP A 35 8.59 -31.62 9.54
C ASP A 35 7.80 -32.91 9.24
N ILE A 36 6.91 -32.87 8.23
CA ILE A 36 6.15 -34.05 7.82
C ILE A 36 7.07 -35.09 7.17
N ALA A 37 8.06 -34.67 6.36
CA ALA A 37 9.04 -35.58 5.80
C ALA A 37 9.86 -36.27 6.90
N ALA A 38 10.33 -35.51 7.90
CA ALA A 38 11.04 -36.05 9.05
C ALA A 38 10.18 -37.04 9.86
N HIS A 39 8.89 -36.75 10.06
CA HIS A 39 7.98 -37.68 10.73
C HIS A 39 7.78 -39.00 9.97
N ILE A 40 7.82 -38.94 8.63
CA ILE A 40 7.75 -40.14 7.79
C ILE A 40 9.04 -40.97 7.95
N ASP A 41 10.20 -40.33 7.95
CA ASP A 41 11.48 -41.01 8.13
C ASP A 41 11.60 -41.64 9.52
N GLU A 42 11.16 -40.95 10.58
CA GLU A 42 11.04 -41.56 11.93
C GLU A 42 10.12 -42.79 11.94
N GLY A 43 9.01 -42.75 11.19
CA GLY A 43 8.10 -43.88 11.06
C GLY A 43 8.78 -45.10 10.44
N ARG A 44 9.62 -44.87 9.43
CA ARG A 44 10.41 -45.91 8.75
C ARG A 44 11.48 -46.50 9.68
N GLU A 45 12.18 -45.65 10.44
CA GLU A 45 13.15 -46.10 11.45
C GLU A 45 12.52 -47.00 12.52
N ARG A 46 11.24 -46.75 12.86
CA ARG A 46 10.44 -47.58 13.76
C ARG A 46 9.87 -48.84 13.09
N GLY A 47 10.26 -49.15 11.86
CA GLY A 47 9.86 -50.35 11.12
C GLY A 47 8.45 -50.31 10.52
N ARG A 48 7.79 -49.15 10.49
CA ARG A 48 6.48 -49.01 9.83
C ARG A 48 6.65 -48.89 8.33
N ASN A 49 5.69 -49.42 7.56
CA ASN A 49 5.69 -49.23 6.11
C ASN A 49 5.04 -47.89 5.71
N ASP A 50 5.38 -47.38 4.53
CA ASP A 50 4.89 -46.10 4.03
C ASP A 50 3.35 -45.99 4.02
N ARG A 51 2.63 -47.10 3.76
CA ARG A 51 1.15 -47.08 3.77
C ARG A 51 0.59 -46.85 5.18
N GLU A 52 1.16 -47.50 6.19
CA GLU A 52 0.76 -47.31 7.60
C GLU A 52 1.03 -45.89 8.07
N ILE A 53 2.19 -45.33 7.69
CA ILE A 53 2.59 -43.96 8.04
C ILE A 53 1.63 -42.95 7.40
N LEU A 54 1.37 -43.06 6.09
CA LEU A 54 0.47 -42.16 5.38
C LEU A 54 -0.99 -42.31 5.85
N ALA A 55 -1.43 -43.52 6.21
CA ALA A 55 -2.75 -43.73 6.79
C ALA A 55 -2.90 -43.04 8.16
N ALA A 56 -1.84 -43.06 8.99
CA ALA A 56 -1.82 -42.39 10.28
C ALA A 56 -1.79 -40.86 10.17
N LEU A 57 -1.07 -40.32 9.18
CA LEU A 57 -1.05 -38.88 8.86
C LEU A 57 -2.40 -38.39 8.29
N GLY A 58 -3.16 -39.28 7.65
CA GLY A 58 -4.38 -38.93 6.95
C GLY A 58 -4.13 -38.26 5.61
N SER A 59 -5.19 -37.74 4.98
CA SER A 59 -5.06 -37.13 3.65
C SER A 59 -4.25 -35.82 3.69
N PRO A 60 -3.53 -35.45 2.61
CA PRO A 60 -2.84 -34.17 2.52
C PRO A 60 -3.76 -32.97 2.80
N GLN A 61 -5.04 -33.08 2.46
CA GLN A 61 -6.05 -32.05 2.73
C GLN A 61 -6.34 -31.92 4.22
N ALA A 62 -6.43 -33.04 4.95
CA ALA A 62 -6.66 -33.03 6.39
C ALA A 62 -5.48 -32.40 7.14
N VAL A 63 -4.24 -32.71 6.72
CA VAL A 63 -3.03 -32.10 7.30
C VAL A 63 -2.93 -30.61 6.97
N ALA A 64 -3.29 -30.20 5.75
CA ALA A 64 -3.23 -28.79 5.34
C ALA A 64 -4.35 -27.92 5.91
N ALA A 65 -5.52 -28.49 6.25
CA ALA A 65 -6.71 -27.73 6.61
C ALA A 65 -6.51 -26.75 7.79
N PRO A 66 -5.91 -27.15 8.93
CA PRO A 66 -5.69 -26.24 10.06
C PRO A 66 -4.87 -24.99 9.68
N TYR A 67 -3.80 -25.18 8.89
CA TYR A 67 -2.93 -24.10 8.45
C TYR A 67 -3.60 -23.14 7.47
N LEU A 68 -4.48 -23.67 6.61
CA LEU A 68 -5.27 -22.85 5.68
C LEU A 68 -6.37 -22.08 6.41
N ASP A 69 -7.00 -22.69 7.42
CA ASP A 69 -7.99 -22.04 8.27
C ASP A 69 -7.38 -20.89 9.08
N ASP A 70 -6.22 -21.11 9.71
CA ASP A 70 -5.49 -20.06 10.42
C ASP A 70 -5.12 -18.90 9.49
N LEU A 71 -4.62 -19.19 8.29
CA LEU A 71 -4.32 -18.17 7.28
C LEU A 71 -5.56 -17.35 6.88
N MET A 72 -6.71 -18.03 6.77
CA MET A 72 -7.98 -17.38 6.46
C MET A 72 -8.50 -16.54 7.63
N GLN A 73 -8.35 -17.02 8.87
CA GLN A 73 -8.71 -16.27 10.07
C GLN A 73 -7.85 -15.01 10.23
N ASP A 74 -6.53 -15.12 10.06
CA ASP A 74 -5.60 -14.00 10.09
C ASP A 74 -5.94 -12.95 9.02
N GLY A 75 -6.18 -13.43 7.81
CA GLY A 75 -6.61 -12.59 6.69
C GLY A 75 -7.92 -11.88 6.96
N ASN A 76 -8.82 -12.49 7.73
CA ASN A 76 -10.16 -11.99 8.02
C ASN A 76 -10.29 -11.33 9.40
N SER A 77 -9.17 -11.12 10.09
CA SER A 77 -9.13 -10.48 11.41
C SER A 77 -9.82 -9.11 11.41
N PRO A 78 -10.49 -8.70 12.51
CA PRO A 78 -11.17 -7.41 12.61
C PRO A 78 -10.24 -6.24 12.25
N ARG A 79 -8.98 -6.30 12.70
CA ARG A 79 -7.94 -5.31 12.37
C ARG A 79 -7.72 -5.19 10.86
N MET A 80 -7.59 -6.30 10.14
CA MET A 80 -7.33 -6.28 8.69
C MET A 80 -8.56 -5.79 7.90
N ARG A 81 -9.78 -6.07 8.38
CA ARG A 81 -11.00 -5.49 7.81
C ARG A 81 -11.04 -3.97 7.98
N THR A 82 -10.69 -3.47 9.17
CA THR A 82 -10.60 -2.03 9.43
C THR A 82 -9.54 -1.37 8.54
N ILE A 83 -8.34 -1.96 8.42
CA ILE A 83 -7.28 -1.43 7.54
C ILE A 83 -7.79 -1.31 6.11
N ARG A 84 -8.39 -2.38 5.54
CA ARG A 84 -8.96 -2.34 4.19
C ARG A 84 -10.02 -1.26 4.04
N ARG A 85 -10.96 -1.16 4.99
CA ARG A 85 -12.02 -0.15 4.95
C ARG A 85 -11.47 1.27 4.97
N VAL A 86 -10.50 1.54 5.85
CA VAL A 86 -9.82 2.85 5.92
C VAL A 86 -9.12 3.15 4.60
N LEU A 87 -8.36 2.21 4.04
CA LEU A 87 -7.70 2.41 2.74
C LEU A 87 -8.68 2.61 1.58
N GLY A 88 -9.81 1.90 1.58
CA GLY A 88 -10.85 2.10 0.57
C GLY A 88 -11.49 3.49 0.66
N ILE A 89 -11.77 3.98 1.87
CA ILE A 89 -12.25 5.35 2.09
C ILE A 89 -11.19 6.36 1.65
N VAL A 90 -9.93 6.17 2.04
CA VAL A 90 -8.82 7.03 1.65
C VAL A 90 -8.68 7.08 0.13
N ALA A 91 -8.75 5.96 -0.57
CA ALA A 91 -8.69 5.92 -2.04
C ALA A 91 -9.77 6.80 -2.68
N LEU A 92 -11.02 6.69 -2.20
CA LEU A 92 -12.14 7.49 -2.71
C LEU A 92 -11.94 8.98 -2.42
N VAL A 93 -11.58 9.32 -1.18
CA VAL A 93 -11.37 10.71 -0.77
C VAL A 93 -10.22 11.32 -1.55
N THR A 94 -9.06 10.66 -1.64
CA THR A 94 -7.90 11.20 -2.37
C THR A 94 -8.13 11.22 -3.87
N GLY A 95 -8.90 10.27 -4.43
CA GLY A 95 -9.26 10.28 -5.84
C GLY A 95 -10.19 11.43 -6.20
N LEU A 96 -11.22 11.66 -5.39
CA LEU A 96 -12.10 12.83 -5.53
C LEU A 96 -11.30 14.12 -5.36
N PHE A 97 -10.43 14.17 -4.35
CA PHE A 97 -9.59 15.33 -4.08
C PHE A 97 -8.63 15.61 -5.23
N ALA A 98 -7.97 14.59 -5.78
CA ALA A 98 -7.13 14.71 -6.98
C ALA A 98 -7.91 15.23 -8.19
N ALA A 99 -9.15 14.77 -8.39
CA ALA A 99 -10.00 15.29 -9.46
C ALA A 99 -10.33 16.78 -9.27
N ILE A 100 -10.60 17.21 -8.04
CA ILE A 100 -10.87 18.63 -7.70
C ILE A 100 -9.63 19.48 -7.97
N VAL A 101 -8.47 19.08 -7.43
CA VAL A 101 -7.22 19.83 -7.62
C VAL A 101 -6.88 19.90 -9.10
N SER A 102 -6.98 18.78 -9.80
CA SER A 102 -6.68 18.71 -11.22
C SER A 102 -7.60 19.59 -12.07
N ARG A 103 -8.90 19.69 -11.74
CA ARG A 103 -9.83 20.63 -12.38
C ARG A 103 -9.49 22.09 -12.04
N SER A 104 -9.04 22.35 -10.82
CA SER A 104 -8.68 23.72 -10.41
C SER A 104 -7.43 24.22 -11.15
N SER A 105 -6.54 23.31 -11.54
CA SER A 105 -5.28 23.62 -12.24
C SER A 105 -5.36 23.63 -13.77
N ASP A 106 -6.56 23.52 -14.35
CA ASP A 106 -6.74 23.25 -15.79
C ASP A 106 -6.15 24.36 -16.69
N SER A 107 -6.25 25.64 -16.29
CA SER A 107 -5.63 26.74 -17.04
C SER A 107 -4.10 26.66 -17.05
N THR A 108 -3.48 26.36 -15.90
CA THR A 108 -2.02 26.27 -15.76
C THR A 108 -1.45 25.02 -16.41
N ILE A 109 -2.15 23.88 -16.33
CA ILE A 109 -1.69 22.62 -16.92
C ILE A 109 -1.83 22.64 -18.44
N VAL A 110 -2.93 23.18 -18.98
CA VAL A 110 -3.12 23.29 -20.43
C VAL A 110 -2.03 24.20 -21.03
N ASP A 111 -1.73 25.33 -20.40
CA ASP A 111 -0.64 26.21 -20.84
C ASP A 111 0.74 25.54 -20.78
N MET A 112 1.02 24.72 -19.75
CA MET A 112 2.29 23.99 -19.61
C MET A 112 2.42 22.79 -20.55
N ALA A 113 1.32 22.09 -20.85
CA ALA A 113 1.33 20.86 -21.65
C ALA A 113 1.18 21.12 -23.16
N PHE A 114 0.46 22.17 -23.54
CA PHE A 114 0.11 22.46 -24.94
C PHE A 114 0.55 23.87 -25.41
N GLY A 115 1.20 24.64 -24.54
CA GLY A 115 1.66 26.01 -24.82
C GLY A 115 0.59 27.07 -24.55
N PRO A 116 0.96 28.37 -24.54
CA PRO A 116 0.04 29.46 -24.19
C PRO A 116 -1.20 29.45 -25.10
N VAL A 117 -2.39 29.36 -24.51
CA VAL A 117 -3.66 29.31 -25.27
C VAL A 117 -3.84 30.56 -26.14
N ASP A 118 -3.25 31.70 -25.75
CA ASP A 118 -3.28 32.97 -26.49
C ASP A 118 -2.61 32.91 -27.88
N LEU A 119 -1.70 31.96 -28.11
CA LEU A 119 -1.01 31.79 -29.41
C LEU A 119 -1.77 30.86 -30.37
N GLN A 120 -2.82 30.18 -29.90
CA GLN A 120 -3.53 29.17 -30.70
C GLN A 120 -4.71 29.74 -31.51
N GLY A 121 -5.00 31.04 -31.41
CA GLY A 121 -5.95 31.76 -32.28
C GLY A 121 -7.40 31.25 -32.26
N LEU A 122 -7.72 30.29 -31.39
CA LEU A 122 -9.02 29.65 -31.31
C LEU A 122 -9.87 30.42 -30.31
N SER A 123 -10.83 31.17 -30.82
CA SER A 123 -11.93 31.75 -30.06
C SER A 123 -12.62 30.66 -29.23
N SER A 124 -12.20 30.53 -27.97
CA SER A 124 -12.99 30.10 -26.81
C SER A 124 -14.00 28.98 -27.07
N ASN A 125 -13.53 27.75 -27.18
CA ASN A 125 -14.39 26.57 -27.11
C ASN A 125 -14.56 26.14 -25.64
N TYR A 126 -15.20 26.98 -24.83
CA TYR A 126 -15.52 26.70 -23.41
C TYR A 126 -16.20 25.32 -23.22
N GLY A 127 -16.95 24.85 -24.22
CA GLY A 127 -17.56 23.52 -24.18
C GLY A 127 -16.54 22.37 -24.21
N TYR A 128 -15.40 22.52 -24.89
CA TYR A 128 -14.39 21.47 -24.96
C TYR A 128 -13.58 21.35 -23.67
N SER A 129 -13.25 22.46 -23.00
CA SER A 129 -12.60 22.42 -21.68
C SER A 129 -13.50 21.77 -20.63
N ASP A 130 -14.80 22.07 -20.62
CA ASP A 130 -15.72 21.45 -19.67
C ASP A 130 -15.91 19.95 -19.92
N ILE A 131 -15.99 19.53 -21.19
CA ILE A 131 -16.04 18.11 -21.57
C ILE A 131 -14.74 17.40 -21.18
N PHE A 132 -13.59 18.01 -21.45
CA PHE A 132 -12.28 17.46 -21.08
C PHE A 132 -12.14 17.28 -19.56
N ALA A 133 -12.46 18.32 -18.78
CA ALA A 133 -12.45 18.27 -17.32
C ALA A 133 -13.42 17.22 -16.77
N ALA A 134 -14.61 17.06 -17.37
CA ALA A 134 -15.57 16.03 -16.99
C ALA A 134 -15.06 14.61 -17.27
N ILE A 135 -14.46 14.38 -18.45
CA ILE A 135 -13.83 13.10 -18.80
C ILE A 135 -12.70 12.78 -17.82
N GLN A 136 -11.86 13.75 -17.51
CA GLN A 136 -10.76 13.61 -16.58
C GLN A 136 -11.25 13.25 -15.16
N LEU A 137 -12.26 13.97 -14.65
CA LEU A 137 -12.90 13.65 -13.37
C LEU A 137 -13.43 12.21 -13.35
N LEU A 138 -14.08 11.78 -14.43
CA LEU A 138 -14.61 10.42 -14.56
C LEU A 138 -13.48 9.38 -14.53
N ILE A 139 -12.34 9.64 -15.19
CA ILE A 139 -11.16 8.77 -15.14
C ILE A 139 -10.59 8.69 -13.72
N PHE A 140 -10.40 9.82 -13.04
CA PHE A 140 -9.92 9.84 -11.65
C PHE A 140 -10.85 9.06 -10.72
N LEU A 141 -12.16 9.29 -10.83
CA LEU A 141 -13.15 8.61 -10.01
C LEU A 141 -13.21 7.11 -10.31
N ALA A 142 -13.16 6.71 -11.59
CA ALA A 142 -13.16 5.31 -11.99
C ALA A 142 -11.92 4.57 -11.45
N LEU A 143 -10.74 5.18 -11.54
CA LEU A 143 -9.50 4.63 -11.01
C LEU A 143 -9.50 4.56 -9.48
N ALA A 144 -10.02 5.58 -8.80
CA ALA A 144 -10.18 5.58 -7.35
C ALA A 144 -11.18 4.49 -6.89
N LEU A 145 -12.30 4.34 -7.61
CA LEU A 145 -13.30 3.32 -7.36
C LEU A 145 -12.73 1.91 -7.59
N MET A 146 -11.93 1.73 -8.65
CA MET A 146 -11.17 0.49 -8.88
C MET A 146 -10.33 0.17 -7.63
N VAL A 147 -9.51 1.09 -7.15
CA VAL A 147 -8.70 0.86 -5.94
C VAL A 147 -9.58 0.55 -4.72
N ALA A 148 -10.65 1.31 -4.51
CA ALA A 148 -11.55 1.15 -3.36
C ALA A 148 -12.36 -0.17 -3.39
N ALA A 149 -12.76 -0.65 -4.58
CA ALA A 149 -13.51 -1.90 -4.72
C ALA A 149 -12.77 -3.10 -4.13
N SER A 150 -11.43 -3.08 -4.21
CA SER A 150 -10.59 -4.13 -3.63
C SER A 150 -10.69 -4.24 -2.11
N ALA A 151 -11.13 -3.19 -1.41
CA ALA A 151 -11.31 -3.20 0.04
C ALA A 151 -12.52 -4.02 0.50
N VAL A 152 -13.54 -4.18 -0.36
CA VAL A 152 -14.81 -4.86 -0.05
C VAL A 152 -14.83 -6.31 -0.53
N MET A 153 -13.93 -6.67 -1.45
CA MET A 153 -13.84 -8.02 -2.02
C MET A 153 -13.34 -9.07 -1.01
N ARG A 154 -13.66 -10.35 -1.29
CA ARG A 154 -13.09 -11.49 -0.57
C ARG A 154 -11.56 -11.48 -0.68
N PRO A 155 -10.79 -11.85 0.37
CA PRO A 155 -9.33 -11.68 0.42
C PRO A 155 -8.57 -12.25 -0.78
N VAL A 156 -8.99 -13.42 -1.29
CA VAL A 156 -8.33 -14.10 -2.42
C VAL A 156 -8.48 -13.31 -3.72
N ILE A 157 -9.67 -12.77 -3.99
CA ILE A 157 -9.97 -11.96 -5.18
C ILE A 157 -9.38 -10.57 -5.02
N ALA A 158 -9.58 -9.97 -3.83
CA ALA A 158 -9.07 -8.67 -3.45
C ALA A 158 -7.56 -8.56 -3.71
N ARG A 159 -6.79 -9.62 -3.41
CA ARG A 159 -5.36 -9.66 -3.68
C ARG A 159 -5.02 -9.49 -5.16
N LYS A 160 -5.59 -10.33 -6.03
CA LYS A 160 -5.31 -10.27 -7.48
C LYS A 160 -5.70 -8.91 -8.05
N TYR A 161 -6.87 -8.42 -7.64
CA TYR A 161 -7.41 -7.16 -8.09
C TYR A 161 -6.58 -5.96 -7.60
N SER A 162 -6.17 -5.94 -6.33
CA SER A 162 -5.34 -4.85 -5.77
C SER A 162 -3.98 -4.76 -6.47
N PHE A 163 -3.36 -5.91 -6.76
CA PHE A 163 -2.09 -5.93 -7.51
C PHE A 163 -2.26 -5.41 -8.93
N ALA A 164 -3.30 -5.85 -9.64
CA ALA A 164 -3.60 -5.35 -10.98
C ALA A 164 -3.87 -3.83 -10.96
N ALA A 165 -4.70 -3.36 -10.02
CA ALA A 165 -4.98 -1.95 -9.83
C ALA A 165 -3.70 -1.14 -9.55
N ALA A 166 -2.81 -1.63 -8.69
CA ALA A 166 -1.55 -0.95 -8.39
C ALA A 166 -0.63 -0.85 -9.61
N ILE A 167 -0.55 -1.90 -10.44
CA ILE A 167 0.23 -1.89 -11.69
C ILE A 167 -0.37 -0.89 -12.68
N VAL A 168 -1.69 -0.93 -12.90
CA VAL A 168 -2.39 0.02 -13.78
C VAL A 168 -2.16 1.45 -13.32
N MET A 169 -2.30 1.73 -12.02
CA MET A 169 -2.05 3.07 -11.47
C MET A 169 -0.60 3.52 -11.66
N THR A 170 0.37 2.60 -11.51
CA THR A 170 1.79 2.91 -11.72
C THR A 170 2.05 3.26 -13.18
N ILE A 171 1.47 2.51 -14.11
CA ILE A 171 1.53 2.79 -15.55
C ILE A 171 0.93 4.17 -15.83
N VAL A 172 -0.28 4.46 -15.33
CA VAL A 172 -0.92 5.77 -15.51
C VAL A 172 -0.05 6.92 -15.00
N VAL A 173 0.52 6.80 -13.79
CA VAL A 173 1.42 7.83 -13.23
C VAL A 173 2.64 8.05 -14.13
N ILE A 174 3.25 6.99 -14.66
CA ILE A 174 4.44 7.08 -15.52
C ILE A 174 4.09 7.70 -16.89
N PHE A 175 3.04 7.22 -17.55
CA PHE A 175 2.65 7.68 -18.89
C PHE A 175 2.09 9.11 -18.89
N CYS A 176 1.36 9.50 -17.84
CA CYS A 176 0.84 10.85 -17.69
C CYS A 176 1.91 11.85 -17.22
N GLY A 177 3.11 11.39 -16.87
CA GLY A 177 4.27 12.22 -16.54
C GLY A 177 4.07 13.13 -15.32
N THR A 178 4.90 14.17 -15.23
CA THR A 178 4.85 15.14 -14.12
C THR A 178 3.65 16.06 -14.17
N GLY A 179 3.01 16.25 -15.34
CA GLY A 179 1.82 17.10 -15.48
C GLY A 179 0.60 16.47 -14.82
N LEU A 180 0.06 15.39 -15.41
CA LEU A 180 -1.15 14.73 -14.91
C LEU A 180 -0.86 13.55 -13.99
N GLY A 181 0.27 12.85 -14.19
CA GLY A 181 0.61 11.64 -13.44
C GLY A 181 0.77 11.89 -11.95
N MET A 182 1.25 13.08 -11.55
CA MET A 182 1.46 13.41 -10.14
C MET A 182 0.16 13.42 -9.31
N PHE A 183 -0.99 13.71 -9.93
CA PHE A 183 -2.29 13.67 -9.26
C PHE A 183 -2.78 12.24 -8.99
N PHE A 184 -2.27 11.25 -9.72
CA PHE A 184 -2.60 9.85 -9.54
C PHE A 184 -1.72 9.14 -8.49
N VAL A 185 -0.66 9.81 -8.00
CA VAL A 185 0.26 9.26 -6.98
C VAL A 185 -0.47 8.79 -5.71
N PRO A 186 -1.43 9.54 -5.13
CA PRO A 186 -2.20 9.06 -3.96
C PRO A 186 -2.89 7.73 -4.18
N SER A 187 -3.59 7.62 -5.31
CA SER A 187 -4.34 6.42 -5.68
C SER A 187 -3.38 5.24 -5.95
N MET A 188 -2.23 5.51 -6.58
CA MET A 188 -1.17 4.52 -6.77
C MET A 188 -0.62 4.01 -5.43
N VAL A 189 -0.29 4.91 -4.49
CA VAL A 189 0.22 4.56 -3.16
C VAL A 189 -0.82 3.74 -2.40
N THR A 190 -2.09 4.17 -2.42
CA THR A 190 -3.18 3.43 -1.77
C THR A 190 -3.37 2.04 -2.36
N ALA A 191 -3.28 1.90 -3.69
CA ALA A 191 -3.35 0.61 -4.37
C ALA A 191 -2.23 -0.34 -3.91
N TRP A 192 -1.00 0.16 -3.79
CA TRP A 192 0.12 -0.63 -3.26
C TRP A 192 -0.03 -0.98 -1.77
N MET A 193 -0.61 -0.09 -0.98
CA MET A 193 -0.94 -0.36 0.42
C MET A 193 -2.02 -1.44 0.56
N LEU A 194 -3.07 -1.40 -0.28
CA LEU A 194 -4.12 -2.43 -0.35
C LEU A 194 -3.57 -3.76 -0.86
N ALA A 195 -2.73 -3.76 -1.89
CA ALA A 195 -2.03 -4.95 -2.38
C ALA A 195 -1.18 -5.58 -1.28
N GLY A 196 -0.52 -4.75 -0.47
CA GLY A 196 0.21 -5.16 0.73
C GLY A 196 -0.69 -5.74 1.82
N ALA A 197 -1.80 -5.08 2.15
CA ALA A 197 -2.76 -5.52 3.16
C ALA A 197 -3.40 -6.87 2.79
N ASN A 198 -3.68 -7.06 1.49
CA ASN A 198 -4.27 -8.28 0.96
C ASN A 198 -3.26 -9.42 0.72
N ASN A 199 -1.97 -9.20 0.98
CA ASN A 199 -0.93 -10.22 0.79
C ASN A 199 -0.79 -11.12 2.03
N LEU A 200 -1.63 -12.16 2.09
CA LEU A 200 -1.67 -13.15 3.16
C LEU A 200 -0.38 -13.98 3.31
N LYS A 201 0.50 -13.99 2.30
CA LYS A 201 1.75 -14.77 2.29
C LYS A 201 2.87 -14.22 3.17
N LEU A 202 2.69 -13.05 3.77
CA LEU A 202 3.71 -12.44 4.63
C LEU A 202 3.56 -12.98 6.05
N SER A 203 4.55 -13.76 6.50
CA SER A 203 4.74 -14.13 7.92
C SER A 203 4.82 -12.89 8.80
N GLN A 204 4.52 -13.02 10.09
CA GLN A 204 4.60 -11.92 11.05
C GLN A 204 6.00 -11.27 11.05
N ASP A 205 7.06 -12.08 11.01
CA ASP A 205 8.45 -11.59 10.97
C ASP A 205 8.75 -10.74 9.73
N ARG A 206 8.30 -11.19 8.54
CA ARG A 206 8.45 -10.41 7.31
C ARG A 206 7.66 -9.11 7.37
N ARG A 207 6.48 -9.08 8.02
CA ARG A 207 5.72 -7.85 8.24
C ARG A 207 6.47 -6.89 9.16
N ALA A 208 7.07 -7.38 10.25
CA ALA A 208 7.87 -6.58 11.16
C ALA A 208 9.12 -6.00 10.48
N LYS A 209 9.84 -6.81 9.68
CA LYS A 209 10.99 -6.35 8.91
C LYS A 209 10.60 -5.28 7.88
N ARG A 210 9.52 -5.52 7.12
CA ARG A 210 8.98 -4.53 6.17
C ARG A 210 8.58 -3.23 6.87
N SER A 211 7.95 -3.34 8.05
CA SER A 211 7.57 -2.18 8.85
C SER A 211 8.78 -1.34 9.27
N ARG A 212 9.88 -1.97 9.70
CA ARG A 212 11.15 -1.29 9.99
C ARG A 212 11.76 -0.62 8.75
N THR A 213 11.75 -1.29 7.60
CA THR A 213 12.25 -0.69 6.36
C THR A 213 11.44 0.55 5.96
N ILE A 214 10.11 0.48 6.03
CA ILE A 214 9.24 1.62 5.71
C ILE A 214 9.38 2.74 6.75
N GLN A 215 9.63 2.40 8.02
CA GLN A 215 9.93 3.37 9.06
C GLN A 215 11.20 4.18 8.74
N LEU A 216 12.26 3.53 8.28
CA LEU A 216 13.50 4.22 7.90
C LEU A 216 13.31 5.08 6.65
N ILE A 217 12.66 4.53 5.61
CA ILE A 217 12.39 5.26 4.37
C ILE A 217 11.49 6.47 4.65
N GLY A 218 10.42 6.29 5.43
CA GLY A 218 9.51 7.38 5.79
C GLY A 218 10.18 8.44 6.64
N ALA A 219 11.00 8.06 7.62
CA ALA A 219 11.77 9.03 8.40
C ALA A 219 12.73 9.83 7.51
N ALA A 220 13.43 9.18 6.58
CA ALA A 220 14.29 9.87 5.63
C ALA A 220 13.48 10.83 4.73
N ALA A 221 12.36 10.37 4.16
CA ALA A 221 11.51 11.19 3.29
C ALA A 221 10.92 12.41 4.02
N LEU A 222 10.61 12.30 5.31
CA LEU A 222 10.10 13.40 6.12
C LEU A 222 11.22 14.36 6.58
N LEU A 223 12.41 13.85 6.91
CA LEU A 223 13.49 14.64 7.51
C LEU A 223 14.42 15.30 6.48
N ILE A 224 14.63 14.71 5.30
CA ILE A 224 15.52 15.29 4.28
C ILE A 224 15.11 16.71 3.87
N PRO A 225 13.82 16.99 3.54
CA PRO A 225 13.39 18.36 3.22
C PRO A 225 13.64 19.35 4.38
N VAL A 226 13.48 18.87 5.61
CA VAL A 226 13.69 19.68 6.82
C VAL A 226 15.16 20.02 7.00
N LEU A 227 16.07 19.07 6.75
CA LEU A 227 17.50 19.31 6.78
C LEU A 227 17.93 20.31 5.71
N PHE A 228 17.34 20.28 4.52
CA PHE A 228 17.60 21.30 3.49
C PHE A 228 17.13 22.69 3.93
N VAL A 229 15.95 22.80 4.54
CA VAL A 229 15.46 24.09 5.07
C VAL A 229 16.36 24.60 6.19
N LEU A 230 16.79 23.74 7.13
CA LEU A 230 17.72 24.12 8.19
C LEU A 230 19.08 24.55 7.64
N GLY A 231 19.59 23.86 6.62
CA GLY A 231 20.81 24.27 5.92
C GLY A 231 20.66 25.64 5.26
N GLY A 232 19.54 25.88 4.59
CA GLY A 232 19.22 27.18 3.98
C GLY A 232 19.08 28.31 5.01
N LEU A 233 18.49 28.02 6.18
CA LEU A 233 18.41 28.96 7.29
C LEU A 233 19.80 29.29 7.86
N ALA A 234 20.67 28.29 7.99
CA ALA A 234 22.02 28.45 8.51
C ALA A 234 22.93 29.27 7.56
N THR A 235 22.71 29.16 6.25
CA THR A 235 23.47 29.93 5.25
C THR A 235 22.85 31.30 4.93
N GLY A 236 21.65 31.60 5.44
CA GLY A 236 20.87 32.78 5.07
C GLY A 236 20.23 32.71 3.68
N ALA A 237 20.26 31.55 3.01
CA ALA A 237 19.61 31.35 1.71
C ALA A 237 18.08 31.27 1.81
N VAL A 238 17.57 30.93 3.00
CA VAL A 238 16.14 30.92 3.31
C VAL A 238 15.93 31.83 4.51
N GLU A 239 15.01 32.78 4.39
CA GLU A 239 14.66 33.71 5.47
C GLU A 239 13.16 33.67 5.76
N GLY A 240 12.77 34.15 6.94
CA GLY A 240 11.38 34.32 7.34
C GLY A 240 10.85 33.25 8.30
N GLY A 241 9.85 33.65 9.10
CA GLY A 241 9.28 32.83 10.18
C GLY A 241 8.66 31.50 9.70
N GLY A 242 8.15 31.45 8.47
CA GLY A 242 7.55 30.26 7.89
C GLY A 242 8.51 29.09 7.76
N ALA A 243 9.78 29.35 7.43
CA ALA A 243 10.80 28.32 7.30
C ALA A 243 11.15 27.68 8.65
N TYR A 244 11.23 28.48 9.73
CA TYR A 244 11.41 27.97 11.10
C TYR A 244 10.22 27.12 11.55
N ALA A 245 8.99 27.58 11.28
CA ALA A 245 7.78 26.83 11.61
C ALA A 245 7.73 25.49 10.86
N TYR A 246 8.03 25.49 9.56
CA TYR A 246 8.13 24.26 8.76
C TYR A 246 9.18 23.31 9.31
N ALA A 247 10.38 23.80 9.62
CA ALA A 247 11.45 22.97 10.15
C ALA A 247 11.09 22.35 11.51
N ALA A 248 10.47 23.12 12.40
CA ALA A 248 10.01 22.62 13.69
C ALA A 248 8.93 21.54 13.54
N VAL A 249 7.88 21.80 12.75
CA VAL A 249 6.79 20.82 12.51
C VAL A 249 7.32 19.57 11.81
N GLY A 250 8.19 19.75 10.80
CA GLY A 250 8.79 18.65 10.05
C GLY A 250 9.70 17.77 10.92
N LEU A 251 10.52 18.38 11.81
CA LEU A 251 11.31 17.63 12.80
C LEU A 251 10.40 16.83 13.74
N LEU A 252 9.37 17.45 14.29
CA LEU A 252 8.41 16.76 15.18
C LEU A 252 7.72 15.58 14.48
N CYS A 253 7.30 15.78 13.23
CA CYS A 253 6.68 14.73 12.41
C CYS A 253 7.67 13.60 12.08
N GLY A 254 8.89 13.94 11.61
CA GLY A 254 9.90 12.97 11.18
C GLY A 254 10.50 12.17 12.34
N VAL A 255 10.91 12.85 13.42
CA VAL A 255 11.42 12.20 14.64
C VAL A 255 10.31 11.41 15.32
N GLY A 256 9.10 11.97 15.42
CA GLY A 256 7.96 11.27 16.00
C GLY A 256 7.52 10.04 15.19
N PHE A 257 7.61 10.09 13.86
CA PHE A 257 7.42 8.94 12.98
C PHE A 257 8.49 7.86 13.23
N LEU A 258 9.76 8.25 13.33
CA LEU A 258 10.86 7.34 13.64
C LEU A 258 10.71 6.71 15.04
N LEU A 259 10.22 7.45 16.03
CA LEU A 259 9.98 6.96 17.39
C LEU A 259 8.63 6.24 17.55
N ARG A 260 7.82 6.18 16.49
CA ARG A 260 6.48 5.54 16.44
C ARG A 260 5.47 6.17 17.43
N TYR A 261 5.59 7.46 17.74
CA TYR A 261 4.64 8.14 18.60
C TYR A 261 3.30 8.34 17.89
N ARG A 262 2.22 7.77 18.45
CA ARG A 262 0.87 7.83 17.84
C ARG A 262 0.38 9.26 17.60
N VAL A 263 0.66 10.17 18.52
CA VAL A 263 0.30 11.59 18.37
C VAL A 263 1.05 12.21 17.18
N ALA A 264 2.34 11.90 17.03
CA ALA A 264 3.12 12.38 15.90
C ALA A 264 2.62 11.79 14.57
N LEU A 265 2.25 10.51 14.52
CA LEU A 265 1.69 9.90 13.31
C LEU A 265 0.38 10.56 12.87
N TRP A 266 -0.51 10.88 13.82
CA TRP A 266 -1.70 11.67 13.56
C TRP A 266 -1.37 13.08 13.09
N ALA A 267 -0.43 13.75 13.75
CA ALA A 267 0.03 15.07 13.33
C ALA A 267 0.59 15.05 11.90
N THR A 268 1.43 14.07 11.55
CA THR A 268 1.96 13.90 10.19
C THR A 268 0.83 13.71 9.17
N SER A 269 -0.20 12.91 9.50
CA SER A 269 -1.37 12.76 8.63
C SER A 269 -2.16 14.06 8.46
N VAL A 270 -2.41 14.80 9.55
CA VAL A 270 -3.16 16.06 9.52
C VAL A 270 -2.38 17.14 8.77
N VAL A 271 -1.08 17.28 9.03
CA VAL A 271 -0.19 18.21 8.32
C VAL A 271 -0.16 17.86 6.83
N GLY A 272 -0.03 16.58 6.49
CA GLY A 272 -0.04 16.13 5.10
C GLY A 272 -1.35 16.44 4.38
N ALA A 273 -2.49 16.17 5.02
CA ALA A 273 -3.81 16.53 4.49
C ALA A 273 -3.98 18.04 4.34
N GLY A 274 -3.49 18.83 5.30
CA GLY A 274 -3.50 20.29 5.24
C GLY A 274 -2.65 20.84 4.11
N LEU A 275 -1.44 20.31 3.90
CA LEU A 275 -0.57 20.68 2.77
C LEU A 275 -1.21 20.32 1.43
N ALA A 276 -1.83 19.14 1.32
CA ALA A 276 -2.58 18.78 0.12
C ALA A 276 -3.80 19.71 -0.10
N ALA A 277 -4.49 20.14 0.97
CA ALA A 277 -5.55 21.14 0.90
C ALA A 277 -5.05 22.51 0.41
N LEU A 278 -3.88 22.94 0.87
CA LEU A 278 -3.27 24.21 0.47
C LEU A 278 -2.94 24.24 -1.04
N SER A 279 -2.68 23.10 -1.67
CA SER A 279 -2.46 23.06 -3.13
C SER A 279 -3.70 23.41 -3.96
N ILE A 280 -4.90 23.47 -3.36
CA ILE A 280 -6.09 24.00 -4.04
C ILE A 280 -6.06 25.53 -4.07
N ILE A 281 -5.53 26.14 -3.01
CA ILE A 281 -5.52 27.59 -2.83
C ILE A 281 -4.39 28.20 -3.65
N ASP A 282 -3.22 27.57 -3.66
CA ASP A 282 -2.07 28.00 -4.43
C ASP A 282 -1.93 27.15 -5.70
N GLN A 283 -2.40 27.70 -6.82
CA GLN A 283 -2.32 27.08 -8.16
C GLN A 283 -0.98 27.37 -8.88
N GLY A 284 -0.03 28.03 -8.22
CA GLY A 284 1.26 28.41 -8.79
C GLY A 284 2.29 27.28 -8.78
N MET A 285 3.58 27.64 -8.92
CA MET A 285 4.68 26.68 -8.92
C MET A 285 4.80 25.85 -7.63
N LEU A 286 4.23 26.33 -6.52
CA LEU A 286 4.22 25.64 -5.24
C LEU A 286 3.12 24.57 -5.13
N MET A 287 2.11 24.60 -6.01
CA MET A 287 1.04 23.59 -6.04
C MET A 287 1.61 22.18 -6.02
N ALA A 288 2.57 21.91 -6.90
CA ALA A 288 3.20 20.60 -7.03
C ALA A 288 3.97 20.18 -5.76
N ALA A 289 4.66 21.13 -5.14
CA ALA A 289 5.41 20.91 -3.91
C ALA A 289 4.47 20.62 -2.72
N PHE A 290 3.40 21.41 -2.56
CA PHE A 290 2.38 21.19 -1.53
C PHE A 290 1.60 19.90 -1.73
N TRP A 291 1.28 19.56 -2.98
CA TRP A 291 0.64 18.31 -3.34
C TRP A 291 1.51 17.10 -3.00
N LEU A 292 2.71 17.01 -3.59
CA LEU A 292 3.60 15.87 -3.38
C LEU A 292 4.09 15.78 -1.93
N GLY A 293 4.43 16.91 -1.31
CA GLY A 293 4.81 16.98 0.09
C GLY A 293 3.66 16.56 1.01
N GLY A 294 2.46 17.07 0.76
CA GLY A 294 1.26 16.74 1.53
C GLY A 294 0.90 15.26 1.45
N ILE A 295 0.91 14.68 0.24
CA ILE A 295 0.71 13.25 0.02
C ILE A 295 1.76 12.43 0.75
N THR A 296 3.04 12.81 0.64
CA THR A 296 4.14 12.12 1.32
C THR A 296 3.91 12.06 2.82
N TYR A 297 3.62 13.20 3.44
CA TYR A 297 3.32 13.29 4.87
C TYR A 297 2.09 12.46 5.24
N PHE A 298 1.00 12.62 4.48
CA PHE A 298 -0.26 11.94 4.75
C PHE A 298 -0.12 10.42 4.75
N TYR A 299 0.47 9.86 3.69
CA TYR A 299 0.57 8.41 3.51
C TYR A 299 1.59 7.75 4.44
N PHE A 300 2.69 8.42 4.78
CA PHE A 300 3.59 7.90 5.81
C PHE A 300 2.90 7.92 7.18
N GLY A 301 2.25 9.02 7.57
CA GLY A 301 1.46 9.07 8.81
C GLY A 301 0.40 7.97 8.87
N LEU A 302 -0.36 7.79 7.79
CA LEU A 302 -1.39 6.76 7.66
C LEU A 302 -0.81 5.36 7.74
N TYR A 303 0.33 5.11 7.06
CA TYR A 303 1.02 3.83 7.15
C TYR A 303 1.45 3.52 8.59
N GLY A 304 2.03 4.49 9.28
CA GLY A 304 2.39 4.33 10.68
C GLY A 304 1.18 3.99 11.56
N LEU A 305 0.06 4.69 11.39
CA LEU A 305 -1.16 4.46 12.17
C LEU A 305 -1.75 3.05 11.97
N LEU A 306 -1.69 2.54 10.74
CA LEU A 306 -2.28 1.25 10.38
C LEU A 306 -1.36 0.06 10.70
N TRP A 307 -0.06 0.18 10.47
CA TRP A 307 0.89 -0.94 10.56
C TRP A 307 1.82 -0.91 11.77
N PHE A 308 2.14 0.24 12.38
CA PHE A 308 2.98 0.22 13.58
C PHE A 308 2.20 -0.30 14.78
N GLU A 309 2.77 -1.32 15.43
CA GLU A 309 2.24 -1.83 16.68
C GLU A 309 2.17 -0.73 17.73
N LYS A 310 1.11 -0.75 18.53
CA LYS A 310 0.99 0.15 19.66
C LYS A 310 2.16 -0.18 20.58
N ARG A 311 3.04 0.80 20.82
CA ARG A 311 4.00 0.68 21.90
C ARG A 311 3.15 0.53 23.16
N ASN A 312 3.11 -0.68 23.72
CA ASN A 312 2.50 -0.86 25.03
C ASN A 312 3.26 0.07 25.95
N ALA A 313 2.55 1.01 26.59
CA ALA A 313 3.11 1.81 27.66
C ALA A 313 3.33 0.86 28.84
N ALA A 314 4.42 0.11 28.78
CA ALA A 314 4.92 -0.76 29.82
C ALA A 314 6.42 -0.48 29.88
N GLY A 315 6.82 0.19 30.97
CA GLY A 315 8.15 0.75 31.20
C GLY A 315 8.08 2.25 31.34
#